data_AF-A0A3D0H5T6-F1
#
_entry.id   AF-A0A3D0H5T6-F1
#
_cell.length_a   1.000
_cell.length_b   1.000
_cell.length_c   1.000
_cell.angle_alpha   90.00
_cell.angle_beta   90.00
_cell.angle_gamma   90.00
#
_symmetry.space_group_name_H-M   'P 1'
#
loop_
_entity.id
_entity.type
_entity.pdbx_description
1 polymer ?
#
loop_
_entity_poly.entity_id
_entity_poly.type
_entity_poly.pdbx_seq_one_letter_code
_entity_poly.pdbx_strand_id
1 'polypeptide(L)'
;MVTRRTGNSQCPIGGPPDDLFVSYSSVTRTQLEQFEVLLDKNSSETGLDKFLRDNLSVLVNSLKVLKTGYDGAWIISKQHIQASMSSIQNGLIPDFIVGGCNSCCFSWFVLHLDGAHQKILTEDNNFLYFNSTVNMAIGQVIEYIDYCAAAN
;
A
#
# COMPACT_ATOMS: atom_id res chain seq x y z
N MET A 1 -19.09 8.50 16.58
CA MET A 1 -18.92 9.94 16.24
C MET A 1 -17.49 10.08 15.75
N VAL A 2 -17.28 10.04 14.43
CA VAL A 2 -15.95 10.14 13.82
C VAL A 2 -15.59 11.62 13.80
N THR A 3 -14.72 12.04 14.71
CA THR A 3 -14.10 13.37 14.67
C THR A 3 -13.28 13.46 13.39
N ARG A 4 -13.61 14.42 12.52
CA ARG A 4 -12.83 14.78 11.33
C ARG A 4 -11.71 15.75 11.74
N ARG A 5 -10.51 15.59 11.21
CA ARG A 5 -9.40 16.52 11.36
C ARG A 5 -9.79 17.88 10.81
N THR A 6 -10.03 18.82 11.71
CA THR A 6 -10.07 20.26 11.40
C THR A 6 -8.66 20.81 11.57
N GLY A 7 -7.83 20.74 10.51
CA GLY A 7 -6.55 21.44 10.51
C GLY A 7 -5.47 20.85 9.61
N ASN A 8 -5.56 21.10 8.31
CA ASN A 8 -4.50 21.69 7.48
C ASN A 8 -5.12 21.95 6.10
N SER A 9 -4.99 23.17 5.60
CA SER A 9 -5.74 23.74 4.48
C SER A 9 -5.40 23.19 3.08
N GLN A 10 -4.95 21.94 2.97
CA GLN A 10 -4.45 21.37 1.71
C GLN A 10 -5.21 20.11 1.24
N CYS A 11 -6.03 19.49 2.09
CA CYS A 11 -6.85 18.34 1.69
C CYS A 11 -8.33 18.72 1.57
N PRO A 12 -9.08 18.17 0.60
CA PRO A 12 -10.48 18.52 0.41
C PRO A 12 -11.29 18.26 1.69
N ILE A 13 -12.21 19.18 1.98
CA ILE A 13 -13.15 19.05 3.10
C ILE A 13 -13.99 17.79 2.86
N GLY A 14 -13.85 16.79 3.74
CA GLY A 14 -14.49 15.48 3.58
C GLY A 14 -13.59 14.36 3.07
N GLY A 15 -12.26 14.47 3.25
CA GLY A 15 -11.32 13.38 3.02
C GLY A 15 -11.64 12.08 3.78
N PRO A 16 -10.89 10.99 3.53
CA PRO A 16 -11.21 9.67 4.07
C PRO A 16 -11.20 9.65 5.61
N PRO A 17 -11.86 8.66 6.24
CA PRO A 17 -11.96 8.55 7.69
C PRO A 17 -10.60 8.67 8.41
N ASP A 18 -10.56 9.44 9.51
CA ASP A 18 -9.33 9.74 10.24
C ASP A 18 -8.70 8.52 10.91
N ASP A 19 -9.49 7.49 11.22
CA ASP A 19 -9.04 6.22 11.80
C ASP A 19 -8.18 5.40 10.82
N LEU A 20 -8.25 5.71 9.54
CA LEU A 20 -7.40 5.11 8.51
C LEU A 20 -6.12 5.91 8.27
N PHE A 21 -5.97 7.08 8.88
CA PHE A 21 -4.81 7.94 8.69
C PHE A 21 -3.61 7.47 9.52
N VAL A 22 -2.47 7.30 8.86
CA VAL A 22 -1.21 6.92 9.47
C VAL A 22 -0.17 8.00 9.19
N SER A 23 0.47 8.51 10.23
CA SER A 23 1.48 9.57 10.09
C SER A 23 2.87 9.01 9.76
N TYR A 24 3.61 9.71 8.90
CA TYR A 24 5.00 9.34 8.56
C TYR A 24 5.95 9.34 9.78
N SER A 25 5.64 10.14 10.80
CA SER A 25 6.46 10.27 12.02
C SER A 25 6.12 9.25 13.11
N SER A 26 5.09 8.43 12.90
CA SER A 26 4.66 7.42 13.88
C SER A 26 5.50 6.13 13.86
N VAL A 27 6.39 5.99 12.87
CA VAL A 27 7.27 4.82 12.78
C VAL A 27 8.37 4.89 13.84
N THR A 28 8.63 3.78 14.51
CA THR A 28 9.70 3.66 15.48
C THR A 28 10.91 2.94 14.90
N ARG A 29 12.09 3.20 15.48
CA ARG A 29 13.33 2.50 15.09
C ARG A 29 13.21 0.98 15.24
N THR A 30 12.60 0.51 16.33
CA THR A 30 12.41 -0.93 16.57
C THR A 30 11.53 -1.59 15.50
N GLN A 31 10.49 -0.90 15.01
CA GLN A 31 9.67 -1.42 13.92
C GLN A 31 10.47 -1.53 12.62
N LEU A 32 11.34 -0.56 12.32
CA LEU A 32 12.22 -0.62 11.14
C LEU A 32 13.23 -1.76 11.25
N GLU A 33 13.88 -1.93 12.41
CA GLU A 33 14.82 -3.03 12.66
C GLU A 33 14.14 -4.40 12.53
N GLN A 34 12.89 -4.55 13.02
CA GLN A 34 12.11 -5.77 12.84
C GLN A 34 11.77 -6.03 11.37
N PHE A 35 11.46 -4.97 10.61
CA PHE A 35 11.18 -5.07 9.19
C PHE A 35 12.41 -5.49 8.40
N GLU A 36 13.57 -4.88 8.68
CA GLU A 36 14.87 -5.27 8.09
C GLU A 36 15.17 -6.75 8.31
N VAL A 37 14.94 -7.26 9.53
CA VAL A 37 15.10 -8.69 9.82
C VAL A 37 14.19 -9.57 8.96
N LEU A 38 12.98 -9.13 8.64
CA LEU A 38 12.08 -9.88 7.75
C LEU A 38 12.58 -9.88 6.30
N LEU A 39 13.14 -8.76 5.83
CA LEU A 39 13.73 -8.64 4.50
C LEU A 39 14.97 -9.53 4.38
N ASP A 40 15.88 -9.47 5.37
CA ASP A 40 17.11 -10.28 5.40
C ASP A 40 16.82 -11.78 5.45
N LYS A 41 15.71 -12.17 6.08
CA LYS A 41 15.22 -13.56 6.12
C LYS A 41 14.50 -13.99 4.86
N ASN A 42 14.38 -13.15 3.83
CA ASN A 42 13.65 -13.44 2.61
C ASN A 42 12.21 -13.90 2.90
N SER A 43 11.52 -13.20 3.82
CA SER A 43 10.18 -13.58 4.27
C SER A 43 9.18 -13.68 3.10
N SER A 44 8.20 -14.57 3.23
CA SER A 44 7.12 -14.70 2.26
C SER A 44 6.17 -13.50 2.29
N GLU A 45 5.36 -13.35 1.24
CA GLU A 45 4.30 -12.35 1.15
C GLU A 45 3.41 -12.36 2.39
N THR A 46 2.92 -13.54 2.81
CA THR A 46 2.09 -13.70 4.01
C THR A 46 2.78 -13.18 5.29
N GLY A 47 4.09 -13.40 5.41
CA GLY A 47 4.86 -12.92 6.56
C GLY A 47 4.96 -11.39 6.58
N LEU A 48 5.24 -10.79 5.42
CA LEU A 48 5.32 -9.35 5.25
C LEU A 48 3.96 -8.67 5.42
N ASP A 49 2.90 -9.20 4.81
CA ASP A 49 1.53 -8.72 4.91
C ASP A 49 1.08 -8.68 6.37
N LYS A 50 1.29 -9.77 7.12
CA LYS A 50 0.98 -9.81 8.55
C LYS A 50 1.72 -8.72 9.32
N PHE A 51 3.04 -8.59 9.13
CA PHE A 51 3.83 -7.60 9.83
C PHE A 51 3.38 -6.17 9.51
N LEU A 52 3.16 -5.86 8.23
CA LEU A 52 2.80 -4.52 7.78
C LEU A 52 1.40 -4.12 8.26
N ARG A 53 0.43 -5.04 8.30
CA ARG A 53 -0.90 -4.76 8.88
C ARG A 53 -0.82 -4.38 10.36
N ASP A 54 0.05 -5.04 11.11
CA ASP A 54 0.26 -4.74 12.54
C ASP A 54 1.11 -3.47 12.75
N ASN A 55 1.82 -3.01 11.69
CA ASN A 55 2.77 -1.91 11.74
C ASN A 55 2.64 -0.98 10.51
N LEU A 56 1.43 -0.46 10.26
CA LEU A 56 1.15 0.37 9.08
C LEU A 56 2.08 1.60 8.96
N SER A 57 2.62 2.10 10.08
CA SER A 57 3.58 3.20 10.09
C SER A 57 4.86 2.87 9.31
N VAL A 58 5.29 1.60 9.27
CA VAL A 58 6.42 1.14 8.46
C VAL A 58 6.09 1.27 6.98
N LEU A 59 4.93 0.74 6.55
CA LEU A 59 4.46 0.82 5.16
C LEU A 59 4.40 2.28 4.70
N VAL A 60 3.74 3.15 5.47
CA VAL A 60 3.59 4.56 5.13
C VAL A 60 4.94 5.26 5.06
N ASN A 61 5.85 4.95 5.99
CA ASN A 61 7.20 5.51 5.95
C ASN A 61 7.97 5.09 4.68
N SER A 62 7.88 3.82 4.26
CA SER A 62 8.50 3.33 3.02
C SER A 62 7.97 4.06 1.77
N LEU A 63 6.71 4.48 1.78
CA LEU A 63 6.09 5.20 0.66
C LEU A 63 6.44 6.69 0.62
N LYS A 64 7.11 7.24 1.64
CA LYS A 64 7.48 8.66 1.70
C LYS A 64 8.33 9.08 0.50
N VAL A 65 9.17 8.18 -0.03
CA VAL A 65 10.00 8.42 -1.22
C VAL A 65 9.16 8.77 -2.45
N LEU A 66 7.95 8.21 -2.54
CA LEU A 66 7.00 8.45 -3.63
C LEU A 66 6.18 9.74 -3.45
N LYS A 67 6.45 10.51 -2.39
CA LYS A 67 5.73 11.75 -2.04
C LYS A 67 4.22 11.55 -2.00
N THR A 68 3.78 10.45 -1.39
CA THR A 68 2.35 10.09 -1.24
C THR A 68 1.59 11.00 -0.26
N GLY A 69 2.18 12.09 0.23
CA GLY A 69 1.56 13.06 1.12
C GLY A 69 2.57 13.89 1.89
N TYR A 70 2.12 14.91 2.61
CA TYR A 70 2.99 15.72 3.48
C TYR A 70 3.19 15.10 4.87
N ASP A 71 2.10 14.80 5.58
CA ASP A 71 2.13 14.44 7.00
C ASP A 71 1.90 12.94 7.27
N GLY A 72 1.39 12.24 6.26
CA GLY A 72 1.04 10.84 6.31
C GLY A 72 0.18 10.44 5.12
N ALA A 73 -0.44 9.28 5.23
CA ALA A 73 -1.35 8.74 4.23
C ALA A 73 -2.50 7.99 4.89
N TRP A 74 -3.62 7.91 4.18
CA TRP A 74 -4.74 7.04 4.54
C TRP A 74 -4.47 5.65 4.00
N ILE A 75 -4.55 4.63 4.84
CA ILE A 75 -4.26 3.25 4.45
C ILE A 75 -5.50 2.38 4.65
N ILE A 76 -5.96 1.77 3.57
CA ILE A 76 -7.07 0.82 3.58
C ILE A 76 -6.47 -0.54 3.25
N SER A 77 -6.47 -1.46 4.22
CA SER A 77 -5.97 -2.82 4.01
C SER A 77 -6.99 -3.69 3.28
N LYS A 78 -6.52 -4.76 2.65
CA LYS A 78 -7.34 -5.81 2.01
C LYS A 78 -8.51 -6.28 2.86
N GLN A 79 -8.30 -6.47 4.16
CA GLN A 79 -9.36 -6.89 5.10
C GLN A 79 -10.46 -5.85 5.23
N HIS A 80 -10.08 -4.56 5.25
CA HIS A 80 -11.03 -3.46 5.29
C HIS A 80 -11.81 -3.36 3.97
N ILE A 81 -11.14 -3.58 2.82
CA ILE A 81 -11.79 -3.64 1.50
C ILE A 81 -12.80 -4.80 1.46
N GLN A 82 -12.37 -5.99 1.85
CA GLN A 82 -13.21 -7.19 1.89
C GLN A 82 -14.44 -7.04 2.78
N ALA A 83 -14.29 -6.43 3.96
CA ALA A 83 -15.41 -6.20 4.88
C ALA A 83 -16.50 -5.30 4.29
N SER A 84 -16.15 -4.45 3.30
CA SER A 84 -17.08 -3.55 2.63
C SER A 84 -17.79 -4.16 1.42
N MET A 85 -17.38 -5.35 0.95
CA MET A 85 -17.94 -6.00 -0.22
C MET A 85 -19.04 -7.01 0.17
N SER A 86 -20.25 -6.81 -0.36
CA SER A 86 -21.43 -7.65 -0.09
C SER A 86 -21.46 -8.97 -0.87
N SER A 87 -20.65 -9.09 -1.93
CA SER A 87 -20.43 -10.31 -2.69
C SER A 87 -18.93 -10.51 -2.95
N ILE A 88 -18.43 -11.71 -2.64
CA ILE A 88 -17.02 -12.06 -2.79
C ILE A 88 -16.69 -12.13 -4.29
N GLN A 89 -16.17 -11.05 -4.85
CA GLN A 89 -15.36 -11.17 -6.07
C GLN A 89 -14.02 -11.79 -5.67
N ASN A 90 -13.93 -13.12 -5.78
CA ASN A 90 -12.67 -13.83 -5.61
C ASN A 90 -11.68 -13.36 -6.69
N GLY A 91 -10.53 -12.85 -6.26
CA GLY A 91 -9.33 -12.74 -7.11
C GLY A 91 -8.83 -11.34 -7.44
N LEU A 92 -9.60 -10.27 -7.18
CA LEU A 92 -9.21 -8.90 -7.56
C LEU A 92 -9.26 -7.91 -6.40
N ILE A 93 -8.57 -8.22 -5.30
CA ILE A 93 -8.53 -7.33 -4.13
C ILE A 93 -7.09 -6.95 -3.85
N PRO A 94 -6.74 -5.65 -3.95
CA PRO A 94 -5.39 -5.20 -3.67
C PRO A 94 -5.05 -5.37 -2.19
N ASP A 95 -3.76 -5.47 -1.89
CA ASP A 95 -3.30 -5.65 -0.51
C ASP A 95 -3.50 -4.38 0.31
N PHE A 96 -3.23 -3.22 -0.32
CA PHE A 96 -3.52 -1.91 0.27
C PHE A 96 -4.00 -0.92 -0.79
N ILE A 97 -4.90 -0.02 -0.38
CA ILE A 97 -5.17 1.23 -1.07
C ILE A 97 -4.61 2.36 -0.22
N VAL A 98 -3.85 3.25 -0.85
CA VAL A 98 -3.20 4.38 -0.18
C VAL A 98 -3.74 5.68 -0.71
N GLY A 99 -4.30 6.48 0.17
CA GLY A 99 -4.77 7.82 -0.09
C GLY A 99 -3.75 8.85 0.36
N GLY A 100 -3.37 9.74 -0.55
CA GLY A 100 -2.34 10.72 -0.36
C GLY A 100 -2.80 12.13 -0.67
N CYS A 101 -2.37 13.10 0.11
CA CYS A 101 -2.75 14.49 -0.09
C CYS A 101 -1.52 15.40 -0.19
N ASN A 102 -1.43 16.12 -1.31
CA ASN A 102 -0.40 17.13 -1.57
C ASN A 102 -1.02 18.51 -1.75
N SER A 103 -0.22 19.53 -2.08
CA SER A 103 -0.66 20.94 -2.09
C SER A 103 -1.77 21.24 -3.09
N CYS A 104 -2.03 20.36 -4.06
CA CYS A 104 -2.92 20.63 -5.17
C CYS A 104 -4.03 19.59 -5.31
N CYS A 105 -3.82 18.36 -4.86
CA CYS A 105 -4.80 17.30 -5.05
C CYS A 105 -4.67 16.16 -4.02
N PHE A 106 -5.75 15.37 -3.97
CA PHE A 106 -5.74 14.05 -3.37
C PHE A 106 -5.44 13.01 -4.48
N SER A 107 -4.61 12.04 -4.20
CA SER A 107 -4.25 10.95 -5.11
C SER A 107 -4.46 9.61 -4.43
N TRP A 108 -4.93 8.62 -5.20
CA TRP A 108 -5.10 7.25 -4.76
C TRP A 108 -4.06 6.37 -5.44
N PHE A 109 -3.51 5.44 -4.67
CA PHE A 109 -2.55 4.43 -5.13
C PHE A 109 -3.07 3.06 -4.73
N VAL A 110 -2.87 2.09 -5.62
CA VAL A 110 -3.13 0.68 -5.34
C VAL A 110 -1.79 -0.01 -5.15
N LEU A 111 -1.67 -0.82 -4.10
CA LEU A 111 -0.45 -1.54 -3.78
C LEU A 111 -0.69 -3.05 -3.84
N HIS A 112 0.26 -3.72 -4.47
CA HIS A 112 0.45 -5.16 -4.44
C HIS A 112 1.72 -5.45 -3.64
N LEU A 113 1.66 -6.44 -2.75
CA LEU A 113 2.79 -6.87 -1.94
C LEU A 113 3.29 -8.23 -2.45
N ASP A 114 4.59 -8.33 -2.68
CA ASP A 114 5.27 -9.61 -2.94
C ASP A 114 6.22 -9.97 -1.80
N GLY A 115 6.58 -11.24 -1.71
CA GLY A 115 7.56 -11.72 -0.74
C GLY A 115 8.98 -11.20 -1.00
N ALA A 116 9.75 -10.95 0.05
CA ALA A 116 11.13 -10.45 -0.05
C ALA A 116 12.09 -11.40 -0.77
N HIS A 117 11.75 -12.69 -0.82
CA HIS A 117 12.49 -13.71 -1.58
C HIS A 117 12.34 -13.56 -3.11
N GLN A 118 11.37 -12.78 -3.58
CA GLN A 118 11.11 -12.63 -5.02
C GLN A 118 12.12 -11.68 -5.64
N LYS A 119 12.80 -12.13 -6.70
CA LYS A 119 13.65 -11.27 -7.52
C LYS A 119 12.80 -10.55 -8.56
N ILE A 120 12.90 -9.23 -8.62
CA ILE A 120 12.16 -8.43 -9.61
C ILE A 120 12.56 -8.84 -11.03
N LEU A 121 13.85 -9.02 -11.27
CA LEU A 121 14.41 -9.35 -12.58
C LEU A 121 15.11 -10.71 -12.53
N THR A 122 15.03 -11.41 -13.65
CA THR A 122 15.76 -12.64 -13.92
C THR A 122 16.41 -12.53 -15.29
N GLU A 123 17.47 -13.29 -15.50
CA GLU A 123 18.26 -13.29 -16.72
C GLU A 123 18.22 -14.66 -17.39
N ASP A 124 18.06 -14.67 -18.70
CA ASP A 124 18.10 -15.84 -19.56
C ASP A 124 18.67 -15.40 -20.92
N ASN A 125 19.66 -16.14 -21.42
CA ASN A 125 20.32 -15.85 -22.69
C ASN A 125 20.80 -14.39 -22.86
N ASN A 126 21.34 -13.76 -21.81
CA ASN A 126 21.74 -12.33 -21.75
C ASN A 126 20.59 -11.33 -21.93
N PHE A 127 19.34 -11.77 -21.79
CA PHE A 127 18.17 -10.90 -21.73
C PHE A 127 17.66 -10.80 -20.30
N LEU A 128 17.41 -9.57 -19.87
CA LEU A 128 16.83 -9.27 -18.56
C LEU A 128 15.32 -9.09 -18.70
N TYR A 129 14.54 -9.82 -17.92
CA TYR A 129 13.09 -9.77 -17.92
C TYR A 129 12.55 -9.78 -16.50
N PHE A 130 11.31 -9.28 -16.32
CA PHE A 130 10.61 -9.45 -15.06
C PHE A 130 10.41 -10.94 -14.80
N ASN A 131 10.62 -11.37 -13.56
CA ASN A 131 10.28 -12.75 -13.22
C ASN A 131 8.77 -12.98 -13.40
N SER A 132 8.36 -14.24 -13.56
CA SER A 132 6.96 -14.57 -13.84
C SER A 132 6.01 -14.07 -12.74
N THR A 133 6.43 -14.15 -11.47
CA THR A 133 5.65 -13.66 -10.33
C THR A 133 5.38 -12.17 -10.41
N VAL A 134 6.42 -11.34 -10.58
CA VAL A 134 6.30 -9.88 -10.69
C VAL A 134 5.56 -9.49 -11.95
N ASN A 135 5.74 -10.22 -13.05
CA ASN A 135 4.98 -9.95 -14.27
C ASN A 135 3.46 -10.17 -14.06
N MET A 136 3.08 -11.22 -13.32
CA MET A 136 1.67 -11.42 -12.91
C MET A 136 1.19 -10.31 -11.97
N ALA A 137 1.99 -9.92 -10.98
CA ALA A 137 1.66 -8.85 -10.04
C ALA A 137 1.45 -7.50 -10.75
N ILE A 138 2.28 -7.17 -11.75
CA ILE A 138 2.10 -5.98 -12.59
C ILE A 138 0.77 -6.05 -13.33
N GLY A 139 0.43 -7.21 -13.90
CA GLY A 139 -0.86 -7.44 -14.55
C GLY A 139 -2.03 -7.20 -13.59
N GLN A 140 -1.96 -7.73 -12.37
CA GLN A 140 -2.98 -7.51 -11.34
C GLN A 140 -3.13 -6.03 -10.96
N VAL A 141 -2.02 -5.30 -10.81
CA VAL A 141 -2.06 -3.86 -10.54
C VAL A 141 -2.73 -3.09 -11.67
N ILE A 142 -2.46 -3.44 -12.93
CA ILE A 142 -3.12 -2.83 -14.09
C ILE A 142 -4.63 -3.12 -14.06
N GLU A 143 -5.04 -4.37 -13.80
CA GLU A 143 -6.45 -4.73 -13.67
C GLU A 143 -7.15 -3.94 -12.55
N TYR A 144 -6.48 -3.70 -11.43
CA TYR A 144 -7.01 -2.84 -10.35
C TYR A 144 -7.22 -1.41 -10.81
N ILE A 145 -6.26 -0.85 -11.54
CA ILE A 145 -6.34 0.51 -12.08
C ILE A 145 -7.49 0.62 -13.08
N ASP A 146 -7.60 -0.33 -14.01
CA ASP A 146 -8.65 -0.36 -15.02
C ASP A 146 -10.04 -0.46 -14.38
N TYR A 147 -10.20 -1.32 -13.37
CA TYR A 147 -11.44 -1.42 -12.60
C TYR A 147 -11.80 -0.09 -11.92
N CYS A 148 -10.84 0.55 -11.27
CA CYS A 148 -11.05 1.84 -10.61
C CYS A 148 -11.37 2.96 -11.61
N ALA A 149 -10.77 2.94 -12.79
CA ALA A 149 -11.00 3.92 -13.84
C ALA A 149 -12.39 3.77 -14.49
N ALA A 150 -12.87 2.53 -14.69
CA ALA A 150 -14.16 2.24 -15.29
C ALA A 150 -15.36 2.57 -14.38
N ALA A 151 -15.14 2.76 -13.08
CA ALA A 151 -16.17 3.15 -12.10
C ALA A 151 -16.47 4.66 -12.09
N ASN A 152 -15.73 5.47 -12.86
CA ASN A 152 -15.98 6.91 -13.08
C ASN A 152 -16.80 7.16 -14.35
#